data_AF-A0A941UXD1-F1
#
_entry.id   AF-A0A941UXD1-F1
#
_cell.length_a   1.000
_cell.length_b   1.000
_cell.length_c   1.000
_cell.angle_alpha   90.00
_cell.angle_beta   90.00
_cell.angle_gamma   90.00
#
_symmetry.space_group_name_H-M   'P 1'
#
loop_
_entity.id
_entity.type
_entity.pdbx_description
1 polymer ?
#
loop_
_entity_poly.entity_id
_entity_poly.type
_entity_poly.pdbx_seq_one_letter_code
_entity_poly.pdbx_strand_id
1 'polypeptide(L)' 'MRLKIVSYGTSKIQQLRRVALDQNILDTLGLSIGDTVQVELDTENSTIILSKVNSKDVQKKTSKGGVHVK' A
#
# COMPACT_ATOMS: atom_id res chain seq x y z
N MET A 1 -23.31 10.89 -0.21
CA MET A 1 -21.83 10.75 -0.14
C MET A 1 -21.25 12.16 -0.32
N ARG A 2 -20.63 12.76 0.71
CA ARG A 2 -20.07 14.12 0.61
C ARG A 2 -18.60 14.03 0.21
N LEU A 3 -18.20 14.75 -0.83
CA LEU A 3 -16.79 14.90 -1.21
C LEU A 3 -16.08 15.71 -0.12
N LYS A 4 -15.02 15.15 0.46
CA LYS A 4 -14.19 15.83 1.46
C LYS A 4 -12.94 16.34 0.74
N ILE A 5 -12.70 17.65 0.76
CA ILE A 5 -11.43 18.22 0.28
C ILE A 5 -10.39 17.91 1.35
N VAL A 6 -9.42 17.06 1.03
CA VAL A 6 -8.34 16.67 1.95
C VAL A 6 -7.02 17.12 1.32
N SER A 7 -6.29 17.97 2.03
CA SER A 7 -4.92 18.34 1.66
C SER A 7 -3.96 17.46 2.44
N TYR A 8 -3.14 16.70 1.72
CA TYR A 8 -2.09 15.88 2.30
C TYR A 8 -0.82 16.73 2.32
N GLY A 9 -0.29 17.00 3.51
CA GLY A 9 0.94 17.74 3.69
C GLY A 9 2.18 16.90 3.34
N THR A 10 3.36 17.50 3.48
CA THR A 10 4.62 16.76 3.36
C THR A 10 4.93 16.02 4.66
N SER A 11 5.35 14.76 4.58
CA SER A 11 5.87 13.98 5.71
C SER A 11 7.38 13.80 5.61
N LYS A 12 8.08 13.87 6.75
CA LYS A 12 9.51 13.51 6.82
C LYS A 12 9.66 12.00 6.92
N ILE A 13 10.66 11.46 6.22
CA ILE A 13 11.09 10.08 6.41
C ILE A 13 11.73 9.96 7.79
N GLN A 14 11.21 9.04 8.59
CA GLN A 14 11.66 8.74 9.94
C GLN A 14 12.75 7.67 9.92
N GLN A 15 13.30 7.38 11.10
CA GLN A 15 14.23 6.28 11.29
C GLN A 15 13.67 4.96 10.73
N LEU A 16 14.59 4.14 10.22
CA LEU A 16 14.29 2.87 9.55
C LEU A 16 13.49 3.05 8.25
N ARG A 17 13.62 4.21 7.58
CA ARG A 17 12.96 4.52 6.30
C ARG A 17 11.43 4.45 6.39
N ARG A 18 10.87 4.77 7.55
CA ARG A 18 9.42 4.78 7.78
C ARG A 18 8.82 6.12 7.36
N VAL A 19 7.63 6.10 6.79
CA VAL A 19 6.84 7.30 6.51
C VAL A 19 5.55 7.19 7.31
N ALA A 20 5.28 8.20 8.14
CA ALA A 20 4.01 8.29 8.84
C ALA A 20 2.94 8.79 7.87
N LEU A 21 1.85 8.02 7.75
CA LEU A 21 0.64 8.44 7.07
C LEU A 21 -0.23 9.20 8.08
N ASP A 22 -0.79 10.33 7.66
CA ASP A 22 -1.72 11.08 8.50
C ASP A 22 -3.07 10.36 8.62
N GLN A 23 -3.83 10.71 9.67
CA GLN A 23 -5.10 10.06 9.96
C GLN A 23 -6.12 10.21 8.83
N ASN A 24 -6.12 11.32 8.09
CA ASN A 24 -7.06 11.49 6.99
C ASN A 24 -6.72 10.56 5.81
N ILE A 25 -5.43 10.30 5.54
CA ILE A 25 -5.02 9.29 4.56
C ILE A 25 -5.53 7.92 4.99
N LEU A 26 -5.31 7.54 6.25
CA LEU A 26 -5.76 6.25 6.79
C LEU A 26 -7.27 6.10 6.68
N ASP A 27 -8.04 7.12 7.09
CA ASP A 27 -9.50 7.11 7.02
C ASP A 27 -10.00 7.02 5.57
N THR A 28 -9.36 7.76 4.65
CA THR A 28 -9.74 7.79 3.24
C THR A 28 -9.46 6.46 2.54
N LEU A 29 -8.37 5.79 2.91
CA LEU A 29 -8.00 4.47 2.39
C LEU A 29 -8.66 3.32 3.18
N GLY A 30 -9.34 3.63 4.28
CA GLY A 30 -9.93 2.64 5.19
C GLY A 30 -8.88 1.69 5.77
N LEU A 31 -7.69 2.21 6.12
CA LEU A 31 -6.58 1.47 6.68
C LEU A 31 -6.54 1.59 8.21
N SER A 32 -6.21 0.50 8.88
CA SER A 32 -6.01 0.42 10.32
C SER A 32 -4.60 -0.06 10.68
N ILE A 33 -4.18 0.16 11.92
CA ILE A 33 -2.90 -0.36 12.43
C ILE A 33 -2.91 -1.89 12.33
N GLY A 34 -1.88 -2.45 11.70
CA GLY A 34 -1.75 -3.89 11.46
C GLY A 34 -2.23 -4.33 10.08
N ASP A 35 -2.88 -3.45 9.30
CA ASP A 35 -3.28 -3.77 7.93
C ASP A 35 -2.05 -3.94 7.03
N THR A 36 -2.13 -4.91 6.13
CA THR A 36 -1.13 -5.10 5.07
C THR A 36 -1.48 -4.23 3.87
N VAL A 37 -0.48 -3.52 3.35
CA VAL A 37 -0.59 -2.71 2.13
C VAL A 37 0.34 -3.27 1.06
N GLN A 38 -0.06 -3.13 -0.20
CA GLN A 38 0.80 -3.36 -1.35
C GLN A 38 1.54 -2.06 -1.68
N VAL A 39 2.84 -2.20 -1.96
CA VAL A 39 3.74 -1.08 -2.27
C VAL A 39 4.34 -1.32 -3.64
N GLU A 40 4.17 -0.36 -4.54
CA GLU A 40 4.65 -0.41 -5.92
C GLU A 40 5.46 0.85 -6.24
N LEU A 41 6.51 0.69 -7.05
CA LEU A 41 7.30 1.81 -7.58
C LEU A 41 6.92 2.04 -9.03
N ASP A 42 6.32 3.19 -9.31
CA ASP A 42 6.16 3.71 -10.65
C ASP A 42 7.44 4.45 -11.04
N THR A 43 8.24 3.83 -11.91
CA THR A 43 9.52 4.36 -12.38
C THR A 43 9.37 5.48 -13.39
N GLU A 44 8.24 5.56 -14.11
CA GLU A 44 8.00 6.62 -15.08
C GLU A 44 7.73 7.94 -14.38
N ASN A 45 6.93 7.89 -13.31
CA ASN A 45 6.54 9.07 -12.54
C ASN A 45 7.36 9.25 -11.25
N SER A 46 8.39 8.41 -11.01
CA SER A 46 9.20 8.41 -9.78
C SER A 46 8.35 8.41 -8.50
N THR A 47 7.23 7.67 -8.51
CA THR A 47 6.21 7.73 -7.47
C THR A 47 6.03 6.38 -6.80
N ILE A 48 5.82 6.37 -5.48
CA ILE A 48 5.46 5.16 -4.73
C ILE A 48 3.94 5.12 -4.60
N ILE A 49 3.35 4.01 -5.03
CA ILE A 49 1.90 3.76 -4.95
C ILE A 49 1.64 2.82 -3.77
N LEU A 50 0.72 3.22 -2.90
CA LEU A 50 0.23 2.43 -1.77
C LEU A 50 -1.22 2.03 -2.03
N SER A 51 -1.51 0.74 -1.94
CA SER A 51 -2.86 0.20 -2.12
C SER A 51 -3.23 -0.77 -1.00
N LYS A 52 -4.50 -0.74 -0.59
CA LYS A 52 -5.03 -1.69 0.39
C LYS A 52 -5.10 -3.07 -0.23
N VAL A 53 -4.56 -4.09 0.45
CA VAL A 53 -4.70 -5.47 0.00
C VAL A 53 -6.12 -5.93 0.25
N ASN A 54 -6.91 -6.12 -0.81
CA ASN A 54 -8.18 -6.81 -0.71
C ASN A 54 -7.92 -8.32 -0.59
N SER A 55 -8.60 -8.99 0.35
CA SER A 55 -8.44 -10.43 0.61
C SER A 55 -8.70 -11.33 -0.61
N LYS A 56 -9.23 -10.79 -1.71
CA LYS A 56 -9.47 -11.51 -2.97
C LYS A 56 -8.22 -11.63 -3.86
N ASP A 57 -7.19 -10.80 -3.68
CA ASP A 57 -6.00 -10.80 -4.54
C ASP A 57 -4.85 -11.67 -4.02
N VAL A 58 -4.94 -12.17 -2.78
CA VAL A 58 -3.91 -13.01 -2.15
C VAL A 58 -3.82 -14.40 -2.80
N GLN A 59 -4.86 -14.88 -3.50
CA GLN A 59 -4.87 -16.23 -4.09
C GLN A 59 -4.23 -16.35 -5.48
N LYS A 60 -3.84 -15.25 -6.14
CA LYS A 60 -3.38 -15.30 -7.54
C LYS A 60 -1.88 -15.55 -7.73
N LYS A 61 -1.05 -15.52 -6.68
CA LYS A 61 0.43 -15.61 -6.77
C LYS A 61 1.07 -16.82 -6.07
N THR A 62 0.31 -17.87 -5.74
CA THR A 62 0.86 -19.13 -5.20
C THR A 62 0.38 -20.36 -5.99
N SER A 63 0.58 -20.38 -7.30
CA SER A 63 0.47 -21.62 -8.09
C SER A 63 1.25 -21.50 -9.40
N LYS A 64 2.58 -21.66 -9.33
CA LYS A 64 3.44 -22.18 -10.40
C LYS A 64 4.89 -22.20 -9.92
N GLY A 65 5.34 -23.36 -9.45
CA GLY A 65 6.73 -23.56 -9.03
C GLY A 65 6.99 -24.92 -8.39
N GLY A 66 6.34 -25.98 -8.86
CA GLY A 66 6.71 -27.35 -8.51
C GLY A 66 7.61 -27.92 -9.60
N VAL A 67 8.93 -27.85 -9.41
CA VAL A 67 9.89 -28.57 -10.25
C VAL A 67 9.96 -30.01 -9.72
N HIS A 68 9.50 -30.96 -10.52
CA HIS A 68 9.69 -32.39 -10.29
C HIS A 68 11.05 -32.77 -10.89
N VAL A 69 12.00 -33.18 -10.05
CA VAL A 69 13.26 -33.76 -10.52
C VAL A 69 13.05 -35.27 -10.65
N LYS A 70 13.42 -35.82 -11.81
CA LYS A 70 13.31 -37.24 -12.16
C LYS A 70 14.22 -38.12 -11.32
#